data_AF-A0A7C8UES3-F1
#
_entry.id   AF-A0A7C8UES3-F1
#
_cell.length_a   1.000
_cell.length_b   1.000
_cell.length_c   1.000
_cell.angle_alpha   90.00
_cell.angle_beta   90.00
_cell.angle_gamma   90.00
#
_symmetry.space_group_name_H-M   'P 1'
#
loop_
_entity.id
_entity.type
_entity.pdbx_description
1 polymer ?
#
loop_
_entity_poly.entity_id
_entity_poly.type
_entity_poly.pdbx_seq_one_letter_code
_entity_poly.pdbx_strand_id
1 'polypeptide(L)'
;MSASQQKGFGGGIPAHSQDLPGSQKDMPNPKPEVSRLEGPGGKLYEYWGVGKLGGKKVLITGGDSGIGRSIAVLMAREGADISIVYLADEEADAKETKALVEKEKRKCLLIPFDLTQWKICNTVIDAHVQEYGRIDVLVNNAGKQEMENDFEKIDLDTVESTFQANILQMFAITKYALPHMHKGSSIINSTSVVTFRGTSSMIDYASTKGAIVGFTRSLAKNLIKKGIRVNAVAPGPVHTPLQPASRPAEQMEGFGEGAQLGRPGQPSEVAPR
;
A
#
# COMPACT_ATOMS: atom_id res chain seq x y z
N MET A 1 11.61 -24.53 24.68
CA MET A 1 11.10 -24.91 23.35
C MET A 1 11.94 -24.16 22.32
N SER A 2 12.60 -24.89 21.43
CA SER A 2 13.58 -24.39 20.47
C SER A 2 12.92 -23.42 19.48
N ALA A 3 13.31 -22.14 19.53
CA ALA A 3 12.98 -21.18 18.49
C ALA A 3 13.77 -21.56 17.24
N SER A 4 13.07 -22.01 16.20
CA SER A 4 13.67 -22.25 14.89
C SER A 4 14.40 -20.97 14.43
N GLN A 5 15.70 -21.12 14.16
CA GLN A 5 16.58 -20.04 13.74
C GLN A 5 16.22 -19.63 12.30
N GLN A 6 15.26 -18.72 12.14
CA GLN A 6 15.07 -18.04 10.85
C GLN A 6 16.23 -17.06 10.65
N LYS A 7 17.15 -17.39 9.72
CA LYS A 7 18.00 -16.41 9.02
C LYS A 7 17.08 -15.33 8.44
N GLY A 8 17.54 -14.08 8.33
CA GLY A 8 16.77 -12.85 8.03
C GLY A 8 15.90 -12.86 6.77
N PHE A 9 15.82 -11.76 6.02
CA PHE A 9 15.04 -11.75 4.77
C PHE A 9 15.70 -12.56 3.61
N GLY A 10 16.51 -13.56 3.95
CA GLY A 10 17.26 -14.39 3.03
C GLY A 10 16.40 -15.48 2.39
N GLY A 11 16.66 -15.70 1.10
CA GLY A 11 15.92 -16.59 0.22
C GLY A 11 15.62 -15.83 -1.07
N GLY A 12 16.27 -16.20 -2.17
CA GLY A 12 16.00 -15.59 -3.47
C GLY A 12 14.52 -15.76 -3.80
N ILE A 13 13.89 -14.71 -4.34
CA ILE A 13 12.51 -14.80 -4.79
C ILE A 13 12.50 -15.73 -6.01
N PRO A 14 11.69 -16.80 -6.01
CA PRO A 14 11.63 -17.70 -7.16
C PRO A 14 10.89 -17.06 -8.33
N ALA A 15 11.16 -17.54 -9.55
CA ALA A 15 10.38 -17.18 -10.73
C ALA A 15 8.89 -17.53 -10.52
N HIS A 16 8.02 -16.55 -10.67
CA HIS A 16 6.56 -16.74 -10.64
C HIS A 16 5.86 -15.50 -11.21
N SER A 17 4.66 -15.68 -11.75
CA SER A 17 3.78 -14.61 -12.20
C SER A 17 2.36 -14.85 -11.71
N GLN A 18 1.56 -13.79 -11.70
CA GLN A 18 0.13 -13.84 -11.38
C GLN A 18 -0.62 -12.91 -12.34
N ASP A 19 -1.94 -13.01 -12.38
CA ASP A 19 -2.78 -12.01 -13.03
C ASP A 19 -3.04 -10.84 -12.07
N LEU A 20 -3.29 -9.64 -12.61
CA LEU A 20 -3.75 -8.52 -11.79
C LEU A 20 -5.08 -8.84 -11.09
N PRO A 21 -5.29 -8.37 -9.84
CA PRO A 21 -4.39 -7.50 -9.06
C PRO A 21 -3.25 -8.23 -8.32
N GLY A 22 -3.26 -9.56 -8.35
CA GLY A 22 -2.37 -10.42 -7.58
C GLY A 22 -2.93 -10.79 -6.20
N SER A 23 -2.36 -11.81 -5.60
CA SER A 23 -2.73 -12.39 -4.31
C SER A 23 -1.47 -12.71 -3.52
N GLN A 24 -1.31 -12.03 -2.38
CA GLN A 24 -0.23 -12.32 -1.43
C GLN A 24 -0.37 -13.73 -0.86
N LYS A 25 -1.59 -14.22 -0.67
CA LYS A 25 -1.87 -15.60 -0.27
C LYS A 25 -1.38 -16.64 -1.29
N ASP A 26 -1.29 -16.31 -2.57
CA ASP A 26 -0.87 -17.25 -3.61
C ASP A 26 0.62 -17.11 -4.00
N MET A 27 1.33 -16.11 -3.45
CA MET A 27 2.78 -15.99 -3.67
C MET A 27 3.56 -17.23 -3.16
N PRO A 28 4.64 -17.67 -3.81
CA PRO A 28 5.49 -18.73 -3.27
C PRO A 28 6.22 -18.28 -2.01
N ASN A 29 6.87 -19.23 -1.32
CA ASN A 29 7.80 -18.87 -0.25
C ASN A 29 9.13 -18.34 -0.82
N PRO A 30 9.79 -17.38 -0.16
CA PRO A 30 9.33 -16.69 1.06
C PRO A 30 8.16 -15.75 0.77
N LYS A 31 7.19 -15.64 1.69
CA LYS A 31 6.09 -14.67 1.61
C LYS A 31 6.56 -13.25 1.98
N PRO A 32 5.86 -12.18 1.55
CA PRO A 32 6.11 -10.84 2.05
C PRO A 32 6.01 -10.75 3.58
N GLU A 33 7.02 -10.16 4.23
CA GLU A 33 6.99 -9.94 5.69
C GLU A 33 6.10 -8.75 6.05
N VAL A 34 5.20 -8.96 7.01
CA VAL A 34 4.13 -8.01 7.36
C VAL A 34 4.46 -7.19 8.60
N SER A 35 5.11 -7.77 9.61
CA SER A 35 5.26 -7.10 10.92
C SER A 35 6.63 -7.17 11.56
N ARG A 36 7.51 -8.08 11.10
CA ARG A 36 8.86 -8.21 11.64
C ARG A 36 9.87 -7.37 10.87
N LEU A 37 10.94 -6.97 11.55
CA LEU A 37 12.04 -6.19 11.02
C LEU A 37 13.36 -6.92 11.24
N GLU A 38 14.28 -6.77 10.30
CA GLU A 38 15.63 -7.29 10.43
C GLU A 38 16.43 -6.45 11.45
N GLY A 39 17.05 -7.13 12.41
CA GLY A 39 17.88 -6.55 13.46
C GLY A 39 19.27 -7.20 13.55
N PRO A 40 19.97 -7.05 14.69
CA PRO A 40 21.35 -7.52 14.84
C PRO A 40 21.55 -8.99 14.47
N GLY A 41 22.56 -9.26 13.66
CA GLY A 41 22.88 -10.61 13.17
C GLY A 41 21.86 -11.17 12.17
N GLY A 42 21.08 -10.31 11.49
CA GLY A 42 20.10 -10.72 10.49
C GLY A 42 18.91 -11.46 11.08
N LYS A 43 18.57 -11.22 12.34
CA LYS A 43 17.41 -11.84 13.01
C LYS A 43 16.17 -10.99 12.81
N LEU A 44 15.02 -11.63 12.68
CA LEU A 44 13.74 -10.93 12.60
C LEU A 44 13.18 -10.68 14.00
N TYR A 45 12.80 -9.43 14.26
CA TYR A 45 12.20 -8.97 15.51
C TYR A 45 10.82 -8.39 15.23
N GLU A 46 9.83 -8.72 16.05
CA GLU A 46 8.52 -8.09 15.96
C GLU A 46 8.60 -6.59 16.25
N TYR A 47 7.93 -5.79 15.42
CA TYR A 47 7.69 -4.39 15.73
C TYR A 47 6.84 -4.26 16.99
N TRP A 48 7.27 -3.44 17.94
CA TRP A 48 6.53 -3.20 19.18
C TRP A 48 5.80 -1.86 19.13
N GLY A 49 4.47 -1.89 19.24
CA GLY A 49 3.66 -0.67 19.29
C GLY A 49 3.78 0.05 20.63
N VAL A 50 3.82 1.38 20.59
CA VAL A 50 3.90 2.23 21.81
C VAL A 50 2.69 3.15 21.98
N GLY A 51 1.64 2.91 21.21
CA GLY A 51 0.35 3.58 21.34
C GLY A 51 0.27 4.93 20.62
N LYS A 52 1.11 5.17 19.61
CA LYS A 52 1.18 6.47 18.91
C LYS A 52 -0.11 6.86 18.20
N LEU A 53 -0.93 5.87 17.85
CA LEU A 53 -2.19 6.04 17.12
C LEU A 53 -3.41 5.62 17.96
N GLY A 54 -3.28 5.64 19.29
CA GLY A 54 -4.36 5.29 20.21
C GLY A 54 -5.67 6.00 19.88
N GLY A 55 -6.70 5.22 19.52
CA GLY A 55 -8.05 5.72 19.25
C GLY A 55 -8.23 6.43 17.90
N LYS A 56 -7.21 6.40 17.02
CA LYS A 56 -7.28 6.95 15.67
C LYS A 56 -8.10 6.06 14.73
N LYS A 57 -8.80 6.69 13.78
CA LYS A 57 -9.60 6.03 12.75
C LYS A 57 -8.92 6.18 11.40
N VAL A 58 -8.49 5.06 10.82
CA VAL A 58 -7.61 5.04 9.65
C VAL A 58 -8.36 4.40 8.48
N LEU A 59 -8.33 5.05 7.32
CA LEU A 59 -8.79 4.47 6.05
C LEU A 59 -7.58 4.23 5.15
N ILE A 60 -7.42 3.01 4.66
CA ILE A 60 -6.30 2.59 3.80
C ILE A 60 -6.86 2.02 2.51
N THR A 61 -6.48 2.57 1.36
CA THR A 61 -6.76 1.92 0.07
C THR A 61 -5.68 0.91 -0.30
N GLY A 62 -6.05 -0.24 -0.87
CA GLY A 62 -5.14 -1.35 -1.15
C GLY A 62 -4.54 -1.90 0.14
N GLY A 63 -5.38 -2.08 1.17
CA GLY A 63 -4.96 -2.50 2.51
C GLY A 63 -4.99 -4.02 2.71
N ASP A 64 -5.47 -4.78 1.74
CA ASP A 64 -5.60 -6.24 1.73
C ASP A 64 -4.24 -6.96 1.68
N SER A 65 -3.22 -6.38 1.05
CA SER A 65 -1.94 -7.03 0.79
C SER A 65 -0.76 -6.06 0.75
N GLY A 66 0.46 -6.61 0.63
CA GLY A 66 1.70 -5.88 0.45
C GLY A 66 1.94 -4.80 1.51
N ILE A 67 2.32 -3.61 1.04
CA ILE A 67 2.60 -2.44 1.88
C ILE A 67 1.35 -2.04 2.67
N GLY A 68 0.17 -2.04 2.05
CA GLY A 68 -1.06 -1.64 2.72
C GLY A 68 -1.45 -2.57 3.86
N ARG A 69 -1.29 -3.90 3.70
CA ARG A 69 -1.44 -4.88 4.79
C ARG A 69 -0.53 -4.56 5.96
N SER A 70 0.75 -4.26 5.70
CA SER A 70 1.70 -3.92 6.76
C SER A 70 1.34 -2.62 7.45
N ILE A 71 0.89 -1.60 6.70
CA ILE A 71 0.37 -0.36 7.27
C ILE A 71 -0.83 -0.65 8.18
N ALA A 72 -1.80 -1.45 7.72
CA ALA A 72 -2.99 -1.80 8.49
C ALA A 72 -2.62 -2.47 9.82
N VAL A 73 -1.77 -3.50 9.77
CA VAL A 73 -1.35 -4.26 10.95
C VAL A 73 -0.53 -3.41 11.92
N LEU A 74 0.46 -2.65 11.43
CA LEU A 74 1.31 -1.85 12.32
C LEU A 74 0.57 -0.63 12.90
N MET A 75 -0.34 0.00 12.14
CA MET A 75 -1.19 1.07 12.70
C MET A 75 -2.18 0.54 13.73
N ALA A 76 -2.73 -0.67 13.53
CA ALA A 76 -3.54 -1.34 14.53
C ALA A 76 -2.73 -1.64 15.81
N ARG A 77 -1.50 -2.13 15.65
CA ARG A 77 -0.57 -2.35 16.77
C ARG A 77 -0.23 -1.06 17.53
N GLU A 78 -0.29 0.10 16.87
CA GLU A 78 -0.17 1.43 17.50
C GLU A 78 -1.49 1.97 18.08
N GLY A 79 -2.58 1.20 18.02
CA GLY A 79 -3.85 1.48 18.69
C GLY A 79 -4.96 2.07 17.82
N ALA A 80 -4.83 2.06 16.49
CA ALA A 80 -5.84 2.57 15.57
C ALA A 80 -6.91 1.52 15.20
N ASP A 81 -8.13 1.97 14.90
CA ASP A 81 -9.09 1.16 14.16
C ASP A 81 -8.96 1.42 12.66
N ILE A 82 -9.09 0.36 11.86
CA ILE A 82 -8.71 0.35 10.46
C ILE A 82 -9.91 0.07 9.57
N SER A 83 -10.02 0.78 8.45
CA SER A 83 -10.76 0.34 7.28
C SER A 83 -9.78 0.05 6.15
N ILE A 84 -9.98 -1.05 5.44
CA ILE A 84 -9.25 -1.35 4.21
C ILE A 84 -10.20 -1.41 3.02
N VAL A 85 -9.79 -0.75 1.93
CA VAL A 85 -10.47 -0.77 0.63
C VAL A 85 -9.65 -1.62 -0.32
N TYR A 86 -10.29 -2.52 -1.05
CA TYR A 86 -9.63 -3.53 -1.89
C TYR A 86 -10.58 -4.02 -3.00
N LEU A 87 -10.08 -4.74 -4.00
CA LEU A 87 -10.95 -5.33 -5.03
C LEU A 87 -11.64 -6.59 -4.51
N ALA A 88 -12.86 -6.88 -4.95
CA ALA A 88 -13.61 -8.04 -4.46
C ALA A 88 -12.87 -9.38 -4.66
N ASP A 89 -12.04 -9.47 -5.70
CA ASP A 89 -11.23 -10.65 -6.01
C ASP A 89 -10.13 -10.91 -4.96
N GLU A 90 -9.76 -9.89 -4.18
CA GLU A 90 -8.73 -9.94 -3.12
C GLU A 90 -9.33 -10.23 -1.73
N GLU A 91 -10.61 -10.64 -1.64
CA GLU A 91 -11.34 -10.88 -0.38
C GLU A 91 -10.61 -11.85 0.58
N ALA A 92 -9.93 -12.86 0.03
CA ALA A 92 -9.17 -13.81 0.84
C ALA A 92 -8.00 -13.13 1.57
N ASP A 93 -7.28 -12.25 0.89
CA ASP A 93 -6.17 -11.47 1.44
C ASP A 93 -6.67 -10.39 2.41
N ALA A 94 -7.79 -9.75 2.09
CA ALA A 94 -8.44 -8.79 2.98
C ALA A 94 -8.87 -9.42 4.32
N LYS A 95 -9.42 -10.64 4.30
CA LYS A 95 -9.76 -11.39 5.51
C LYS A 95 -8.54 -11.74 6.35
N GLU A 96 -7.41 -12.07 5.72
CA GLU A 96 -6.17 -12.31 6.44
C GLU A 96 -5.68 -11.03 7.13
N THR A 97 -5.69 -9.90 6.43
CA THR A 97 -5.35 -8.59 7.03
C THR A 97 -6.28 -8.26 8.21
N LYS A 98 -7.59 -8.47 8.05
CA LYS A 98 -8.55 -8.27 9.15
C LYS A 98 -8.22 -9.12 10.37
N ALA A 99 -7.92 -10.40 10.19
CA ALA A 99 -7.55 -11.28 11.29
C ALA A 99 -6.27 -10.79 12.01
N LEU A 100 -5.28 -10.28 11.26
CA LEU A 100 -4.05 -9.71 11.82
C LEU A 100 -4.33 -8.41 12.60
N VAL A 101 -5.19 -7.53 12.09
CA VAL A 101 -5.60 -6.30 12.80
C VAL A 101 -6.38 -6.62 14.07
N GLU A 102 -7.31 -7.59 14.02
CA GLU A 102 -8.11 -8.00 15.17
C GLU A 102 -7.27 -8.68 16.25
N LYS A 103 -6.17 -9.34 15.89
CA LYS A 103 -5.18 -9.87 16.84
C LYS A 103 -4.52 -8.77 17.67
N GLU A 104 -4.40 -7.56 17.13
CA GLU A 104 -3.94 -6.36 17.86
C GLU A 104 -5.06 -5.71 18.71
N LYS A 105 -6.21 -6.39 18.85
CA LYS A 105 -7.39 -5.94 19.62
C LYS A 105 -8.01 -4.65 19.07
N ARG A 106 -7.90 -4.44 17.76
CA ARG A 106 -8.49 -3.31 17.04
C ARG A 106 -9.56 -3.77 16.07
N LYS A 107 -10.45 -2.87 15.67
CA LYS A 107 -11.47 -3.17 14.66
C LYS A 107 -10.88 -3.05 13.25
N CYS A 108 -11.31 -3.94 12.36
CA CYS A 108 -11.04 -3.84 10.93
C CYS A 108 -12.35 -3.91 10.12
N LEU A 109 -12.69 -2.82 9.44
CA LEU A 109 -13.78 -2.76 8.47
C LEU A 109 -13.25 -3.10 7.08
N LEU A 110 -13.89 -4.06 6.43
CA LEU A 110 -13.60 -4.45 5.05
C LEU A 110 -14.55 -3.73 4.10
N ILE A 111 -14.00 -3.09 3.07
CA ILE A 111 -14.75 -2.34 2.06
C ILE A 111 -14.30 -2.82 0.65
N PRO A 112 -14.90 -3.89 0.11
CA PRO A 112 -14.63 -4.30 -1.27
C PRO A 112 -15.20 -3.24 -2.22
N PHE A 113 -14.34 -2.56 -2.96
CA PHE A 113 -14.73 -1.49 -3.87
C PHE A 113 -13.67 -1.23 -4.94
N ASP A 114 -14.10 -1.18 -6.20
CA ASP A 114 -13.23 -0.81 -7.32
C ASP A 114 -13.07 0.72 -7.41
N LEU A 115 -11.87 1.18 -7.03
CA LEU A 115 -11.52 2.59 -7.02
C LEU A 115 -11.47 3.23 -8.42
N THR A 116 -11.43 2.45 -9.50
CA THR A 116 -11.57 3.01 -10.87
C THR A 116 -12.96 3.62 -11.09
N GLN A 117 -13.97 3.25 -10.30
CA GLN A 117 -15.28 3.90 -10.24
C GLN A 117 -15.25 5.21 -9.43
N TRP A 118 -14.22 6.02 -9.66
CA TRP A 118 -13.82 7.16 -8.82
C TRP A 118 -14.92 8.21 -8.63
N LYS A 119 -15.89 8.30 -9.55
CA LYS A 119 -17.02 9.24 -9.46
C LYS A 119 -17.93 8.98 -8.26
N ILE A 120 -17.99 7.73 -7.78
CA ILE A 120 -18.86 7.30 -6.67
C ILE A 120 -18.06 6.84 -5.44
N CYS A 121 -16.79 7.25 -5.31
CA CYS A 121 -15.95 6.95 -4.13
C CYS A 121 -16.49 7.52 -2.80
N ASN A 122 -17.54 8.33 -2.80
CA ASN A 122 -18.18 8.77 -1.56
C ASN A 122 -18.72 7.58 -0.75
N THR A 123 -19.16 6.50 -1.41
CA THR A 123 -19.68 5.31 -0.74
C THR A 123 -18.66 4.65 0.18
N VAL A 124 -17.38 4.66 -0.19
CA VAL A 124 -16.27 4.19 0.63
C VAL A 124 -16.13 5.02 1.91
N ILE A 125 -16.23 6.35 1.77
CA ILE A 125 -16.14 7.27 2.90
C ILE A 125 -17.36 7.13 3.80
N ASP A 126 -18.55 7.03 3.22
CA ASP A 126 -19.81 6.86 3.95
C ASP A 126 -19.76 5.59 4.81
N ALA A 127 -19.26 4.47 4.27
CA ALA A 127 -19.07 3.23 5.01
C ALA A 127 -18.10 3.37 6.19
N HIS A 128 -16.94 4.03 6.00
CA HIS A 128 -15.99 4.28 7.08
C HIS A 128 -16.58 5.18 8.17
N VAL A 129 -17.23 6.27 7.77
CA VAL A 129 -17.82 7.25 8.70
C VAL A 129 -19.01 6.66 9.44
N GLN A 130 -19.80 5.80 8.81
CA GLN A 130 -20.88 5.08 9.49
C GLN A 130 -20.36 4.21 10.65
N GLU A 131 -19.21 3.53 10.47
CA GLU A 131 -18.63 2.68 11.52
C GLU A 131 -17.83 3.48 12.57
N TYR A 132 -17.11 4.53 12.16
CA TYR A 132 -16.11 5.19 13.02
C TYR A 132 -16.35 6.68 13.30
N GLY A 133 -17.27 7.32 12.59
CA GLY A 133 -17.70 8.70 12.77
C GLY A 133 -16.74 9.80 12.26
N ARG A 134 -15.48 9.47 12.00
CA ARG A 134 -14.44 10.43 11.54
C ARG A 134 -13.30 9.72 10.81
N ILE A 135 -12.48 10.50 10.10
CA ILE A 135 -11.21 10.06 9.52
C ILE A 135 -10.07 10.84 10.18
N ASP A 136 -9.23 10.14 10.93
CA ASP A 136 -8.00 10.71 11.51
C ASP A 136 -6.83 10.63 10.52
N VAL A 137 -6.70 9.48 9.83
CA VAL A 137 -5.62 9.22 8.87
C VAL A 137 -6.20 8.62 7.60
N LEU A 138 -5.87 9.21 6.46
CA LEU A 138 -6.15 8.64 5.14
C LEU A 138 -4.83 8.19 4.51
N VAL A 139 -4.77 6.93 4.10
CA VAL A 139 -3.63 6.36 3.37
C VAL A 139 -4.08 5.97 1.95
N ASN A 140 -3.71 6.79 0.97
CA ASN A 140 -3.91 6.47 -0.44
C ASN A 140 -2.76 5.57 -0.91
N ASN A 141 -2.94 4.26 -0.81
CA ASN A 141 -1.90 3.27 -1.13
C ASN A 141 -2.22 2.39 -2.34
N ALA A 142 -3.51 2.14 -2.64
CA ALA A 142 -3.91 1.37 -3.81
C ALA A 142 -3.23 1.89 -5.08
N GLY A 143 -2.85 0.96 -5.96
CA GLY A 143 -2.36 1.32 -7.26
C GLY A 143 -2.28 0.14 -8.21
N LYS A 144 -2.31 0.48 -9.49
CA LYS A 144 -2.17 -0.39 -10.64
C LYS A 144 -0.86 -0.06 -11.34
N GLN A 145 -0.17 -1.09 -11.83
CA GLN A 145 0.95 -0.93 -12.73
C GLN A 145 0.93 -2.10 -13.72
N GLU A 146 1.31 -1.85 -14.96
CA GLU A 146 1.46 -2.88 -16.00
C GLU A 146 2.76 -2.58 -16.76
N MET A 147 3.40 -3.62 -17.29
CA MET A 147 4.68 -3.49 -17.99
C MET A 147 4.47 -3.54 -19.50
N GLU A 148 4.94 -2.51 -20.20
CA GLU A 148 5.05 -2.47 -21.66
C GLU A 148 6.43 -1.90 -22.02
N ASN A 149 7.23 -2.68 -22.75
CA ASN A 149 8.61 -2.32 -23.10
C ASN A 149 8.70 -1.48 -24.38
N ASP A 150 7.66 -1.54 -25.21
CA ASP A 150 7.59 -0.87 -26.50
C ASP A 150 6.49 0.20 -26.45
N PHE A 151 6.89 1.47 -26.34
CA PHE A 151 5.94 2.56 -26.20
C PHE A 151 5.00 2.70 -27.41
N GLU A 152 5.40 2.24 -28.60
CA GLU A 152 4.52 2.23 -29.77
C GLU A 152 3.34 1.25 -29.63
N LYS A 153 3.43 0.29 -28.70
CA LYS A 153 2.40 -0.73 -28.43
C LYS A 153 1.58 -0.47 -27.19
N ILE A 154 1.82 0.65 -26.49
CA ILE A 154 1.09 0.95 -25.26
C ILE A 154 -0.42 1.04 -25.53
N ASP A 155 -1.19 0.28 -24.75
CA ASP A 155 -2.65 0.36 -24.81
C ASP A 155 -3.14 1.61 -24.06
N LEU A 156 -3.84 2.49 -24.76
CA LEU A 156 -4.38 3.72 -24.19
C LEU A 156 -5.47 3.44 -23.15
N ASP A 157 -6.19 2.34 -23.25
CA ASP A 157 -7.17 1.92 -22.24
C ASP A 157 -6.45 1.53 -20.94
N THR A 158 -5.29 0.86 -21.03
CA THR A 158 -4.41 0.60 -19.89
C THR A 158 -3.90 1.89 -19.28
N VAL A 159 -3.44 2.86 -20.10
CA VAL A 159 -3.02 4.18 -19.60
C VAL A 159 -4.16 4.86 -18.83
N GLU A 160 -5.36 4.92 -19.41
CA GLU A 160 -6.52 5.51 -18.75
C GLU A 160 -6.82 4.81 -17.42
N SER A 161 -6.90 3.47 -17.42
CA SER A 161 -7.15 2.65 -16.24
C SER A 161 -6.10 2.88 -15.15
N THR A 162 -4.81 2.96 -15.50
CA THR A 162 -3.71 3.30 -14.57
C THR A 162 -3.93 4.67 -13.94
N PHE A 163 -4.33 5.69 -14.70
CA PHE A 163 -4.65 7.02 -14.16
C PHE A 163 -5.90 7.04 -13.29
N GLN A 164 -6.94 6.27 -13.65
CA GLN A 164 -8.14 6.12 -12.83
C GLN A 164 -7.79 5.51 -11.46
N ALA A 165 -7.06 4.40 -11.44
CA ALA A 165 -6.66 3.67 -10.24
C ALA A 165 -5.62 4.41 -9.37
N ASN A 166 -4.71 5.18 -9.99
CA ASN A 166 -3.60 5.79 -9.24
C ASN A 166 -3.85 7.26 -8.88
N ILE A 167 -4.61 8.00 -9.69
CA ILE A 167 -4.78 9.46 -9.56
C ILE A 167 -6.22 9.86 -9.32
N LEU A 168 -7.13 9.54 -10.23
CA LEU A 168 -8.50 10.08 -10.16
C LEU A 168 -9.21 9.60 -8.90
N GLN A 169 -9.03 8.34 -8.52
CA GLN A 169 -9.54 7.83 -7.25
C GLN A 169 -8.93 8.56 -6.04
N MET A 170 -7.63 8.89 -6.07
CA MET A 170 -6.97 9.58 -4.96
C MET A 170 -7.56 10.99 -4.77
N PHE A 171 -7.87 11.70 -5.86
CA PHE A 171 -8.60 12.96 -5.81
C PHE A 171 -10.00 12.77 -5.22
N ALA A 172 -10.73 11.76 -5.66
CA ALA A 172 -12.09 11.50 -5.21
C ALA A 172 -12.17 11.10 -3.73
N ILE A 173 -11.42 10.08 -3.32
CA ILE A 173 -11.33 9.62 -1.93
C ILE A 173 -10.90 10.78 -1.02
N THR A 174 -9.87 11.53 -1.41
CA THR A 174 -9.43 12.68 -0.60
C THR A 174 -10.51 13.76 -0.52
N LYS A 175 -11.15 14.12 -1.64
CA LYS A 175 -12.24 15.11 -1.68
C LYS A 175 -13.35 14.73 -0.70
N TYR A 176 -13.81 13.49 -0.74
CA TYR A 176 -14.91 13.01 0.09
C TYR A 176 -14.49 12.75 1.54
N ALA A 177 -13.22 12.44 1.82
CA ALA A 177 -12.72 12.30 3.19
C ALA A 177 -12.64 13.64 3.94
N LEU A 178 -12.26 14.72 3.26
CA LEU A 178 -11.96 16.01 3.88
C LEU A 178 -13.04 16.59 4.81
N PRO A 179 -14.36 16.49 4.53
CA PRO A 179 -15.41 16.89 5.47
C PRO A 179 -15.37 16.16 6.83
N HIS A 180 -14.78 14.97 6.88
CA HIS A 180 -14.71 14.11 8.07
C HIS A 180 -13.34 14.11 8.74
N MET A 181 -12.42 14.93 8.24
CA MET A 181 -11.08 15.13 8.79
C MET A 181 -11.01 16.43 9.59
N HIS A 182 -10.24 16.43 10.68
CA HIS A 182 -10.13 17.56 11.59
C HIS A 182 -8.68 18.07 11.69
N LYS A 183 -8.50 19.21 12.37
CA LYS A 183 -7.16 19.74 12.67
C LYS A 183 -6.35 18.67 13.41
N GLY A 184 -5.17 18.33 12.88
CA GLY A 184 -4.32 17.25 13.36
C GLY A 184 -4.41 15.95 12.57
N SER A 185 -5.41 15.80 11.68
CA SER A 185 -5.49 14.66 10.75
C SER A 185 -4.32 14.63 9.75
N SER A 186 -4.09 13.46 9.16
CA SER A 186 -2.99 13.23 8.21
C SER A 186 -3.46 12.50 6.96
N ILE A 187 -2.96 12.92 5.80
CA ILE A 187 -3.07 12.21 4.53
C ILE A 187 -1.67 11.72 4.13
N ILE A 188 -1.56 10.45 3.75
CA ILE A 188 -0.32 9.81 3.33
C ILE A 188 -0.57 9.16 1.97
N ASN A 189 0.25 9.50 0.98
CA ASN A 189 0.12 8.98 -0.37
C ASN A 189 1.32 8.08 -0.74
N SER A 190 1.06 6.92 -1.33
CA SER A 190 2.11 6.04 -1.85
C SER A 190 2.50 6.45 -3.27
N THR A 191 3.62 7.17 -3.40
CA THR A 191 4.32 7.36 -4.69
C THR A 191 5.32 6.22 -4.91
N SER A 192 6.42 6.44 -5.63
CA SER A 192 7.45 5.44 -5.91
C SER A 192 8.75 6.12 -6.35
N VAL A 193 9.88 5.44 -6.12
CA VAL A 193 11.20 5.86 -6.62
C VAL A 193 11.24 5.97 -8.15
N VAL A 194 10.35 5.28 -8.88
CA VAL A 194 10.31 5.34 -10.35
C VAL A 194 10.14 6.76 -10.88
N THR A 195 9.44 7.61 -10.13
CA THR A 195 9.25 9.02 -10.45
C THR A 195 10.56 9.79 -10.57
N PHE A 196 11.55 9.41 -9.75
CA PHE A 196 12.82 10.13 -9.63
C PHE A 196 13.94 9.50 -10.46
N ARG A 197 13.88 8.18 -10.65
CA ARG A 197 14.91 7.42 -11.40
C ARG A 197 14.54 7.18 -12.88
N GLY A 198 13.25 7.31 -13.23
CA GLY A 198 12.72 6.88 -14.52
C GLY A 198 12.49 5.38 -14.63
N THR A 199 11.93 4.95 -15.75
CA THR A 199 11.76 3.55 -16.14
C THR A 199 11.50 3.50 -17.65
N SER A 200 12.00 2.47 -18.35
CA SER A 200 11.74 2.28 -19.78
C SER A 200 10.46 1.50 -20.06
N SER A 201 9.88 0.82 -19.06
CA SER A 201 8.86 -0.21 -19.29
C SER A 201 7.53 0.00 -18.55
N MET A 202 7.38 1.13 -17.85
CA MET A 202 6.22 1.44 -17.00
C MET A 202 5.97 2.96 -17.00
N ILE A 203 5.90 3.54 -18.19
CA ILE A 203 5.92 5.01 -18.41
C ILE A 203 4.66 5.68 -17.86
N ASP A 204 3.48 5.09 -18.10
CA ASP A 204 2.19 5.53 -17.58
C ASP A 204 2.17 5.49 -16.03
N TYR A 205 2.58 4.36 -15.43
CA TYR A 205 2.72 4.21 -13.99
C TYR A 205 3.67 5.27 -13.40
N ALA A 206 4.86 5.44 -13.97
CA ALA A 206 5.81 6.46 -13.51
C ALA A 206 5.22 7.88 -13.61
N SER A 207 4.46 8.17 -14.67
CA SER A 207 3.74 9.44 -14.84
C SER A 207 2.72 9.65 -13.72
N THR A 208 1.93 8.62 -13.36
CA THR A 208 1.03 8.71 -12.21
C THR A 208 1.78 8.94 -10.90
N LYS A 209 2.89 8.26 -10.66
CA LYS A 209 3.66 8.44 -9.42
C LYS A 209 4.27 9.85 -9.33
N GLY A 210 4.62 10.47 -10.46
CA GLY A 210 4.93 11.90 -10.57
C GLY A 210 3.77 12.81 -10.24
N ALA A 211 2.58 12.53 -10.79
CA ALA A 211 1.37 13.27 -10.47
C ALA A 211 1.02 13.20 -8.98
N ILE A 212 1.23 12.06 -8.30
CA ILE A 212 1.04 11.91 -6.84
C ILE A 212 1.95 12.87 -6.06
N VAL A 213 3.21 13.05 -6.49
CA VAL A 213 4.12 14.01 -5.84
C VAL A 213 3.60 15.45 -5.98
N GLY A 214 3.16 15.83 -7.18
CA GLY A 214 2.56 17.14 -7.44
C GLY A 214 1.28 17.38 -6.63
N PHE A 215 0.38 16.40 -6.62
CA PHE A 215 -0.85 16.40 -5.82
C PHE A 215 -0.56 16.58 -4.33
N THR A 216 0.37 15.77 -3.80
CA THR A 216 0.74 15.78 -2.37
C THR A 216 1.22 17.15 -1.93
N ARG A 217 2.18 17.73 -2.66
CA ARG A 217 2.77 19.05 -2.32
C ARG A 217 1.76 20.18 -2.45
N SER A 218 0.92 20.14 -3.47
CA SER A 218 -0.10 21.16 -3.71
C SER A 218 -1.23 21.10 -2.68
N LEU A 219 -1.70 19.89 -2.37
CA LEU A 219 -2.73 19.68 -1.35
C LEU A 219 -2.22 20.02 0.05
N ALA A 220 -0.97 19.69 0.38
CA ALA A 220 -0.34 20.09 1.63
C ALA A 220 -0.46 21.61 1.85
N LYS A 221 -0.13 22.41 0.84
CA LYS A 221 -0.26 23.88 0.88
C LYS A 221 -1.72 24.33 1.03
N ASN A 222 -2.63 23.69 0.30
CA ASN A 222 -4.06 24.01 0.36
C ASN A 222 -4.65 23.79 1.75
N LEU A 223 -4.25 22.71 2.44
CA LEU A 223 -4.84 22.29 3.71
C LEU A 223 -4.17 22.86 4.96
N ILE A 224 -3.14 23.71 4.83
CA ILE A 224 -2.43 24.34 5.97
C ILE A 224 -3.41 24.99 6.95
N LYS A 225 -4.35 25.79 6.45
CA LYS A 225 -5.32 26.51 7.30
C LYS A 225 -6.31 25.58 8.01
N LYS A 226 -6.55 24.38 7.45
CA LYS A 226 -7.34 23.33 8.12
C LYS A 226 -6.53 22.53 9.14
N GLY A 227 -5.21 22.72 9.17
CA GLY A 227 -4.29 21.98 10.04
C GLY A 227 -4.24 20.49 9.74
N ILE A 228 -4.46 20.10 8.48
CA ILE A 228 -4.35 18.71 8.00
C ILE A 228 -3.00 18.59 7.27
N ARG A 229 -2.19 17.59 7.65
CA ARG A 229 -0.90 17.33 7.01
C ARG A 229 -1.09 16.42 5.79
N VAL A 230 -0.30 16.63 4.75
CA VAL A 230 -0.28 15.75 3.56
C VAL A 230 1.16 15.43 3.22
N ASN A 231 1.51 14.14 3.20
CA ASN A 231 2.86 13.65 2.92
C ASN A 231 2.81 12.46 1.96
N ALA A 232 3.96 12.09 1.40
CA ALA A 232 4.06 10.92 0.54
C ALA A 232 5.25 10.05 0.95
N VAL A 233 5.11 8.74 0.72
CA VAL A 233 6.17 7.74 0.85
C VAL A 233 6.52 7.27 -0.55
N ALA A 234 7.82 7.14 -0.86
CA ALA A 234 8.33 6.70 -2.15
C ALA A 234 9.10 5.39 -2.00
N PRO A 235 8.42 4.22 -2.00
CA PRO A 235 9.09 2.94 -1.84
C PRO A 235 10.00 2.61 -3.02
N GLY A 236 11.06 1.85 -2.73
CA GLY A 236 11.93 1.19 -3.71
C GLY A 236 11.31 -0.10 -4.27
N PRO A 237 12.12 -1.09 -4.69
CA PRO A 237 11.61 -2.43 -4.97
C PRO A 237 11.18 -3.10 -3.66
N VAL A 238 9.89 -3.40 -3.53
CA VAL A 238 9.31 -4.04 -2.35
C VAL A 238 8.65 -5.35 -2.78
N HIS A 239 8.86 -6.40 -1.99
CA HIS A 239 8.28 -7.71 -2.25
C HIS A 239 6.77 -7.70 -1.95
N THR A 240 5.95 -7.58 -2.98
CA THR A 240 4.47 -7.45 -2.91
C THR A 240 3.82 -8.21 -4.06
N PRO A 241 2.55 -8.64 -3.97
CA PRO A 241 1.84 -9.32 -5.06
C PRO A 241 1.74 -8.51 -6.35
N LEU A 242 1.78 -7.17 -6.25
CA LEU A 242 1.80 -6.30 -7.43
C LEU A 242 3.02 -6.57 -8.35
N GLN A 243 4.16 -7.04 -7.84
CA GLN A 243 5.34 -7.30 -8.68
C GLN A 243 5.14 -8.48 -9.63
N PRO A 244 4.82 -9.71 -9.17
CA PRO A 244 4.54 -10.84 -10.07
C PRO A 244 3.27 -10.68 -10.89
N ALA A 245 2.34 -9.80 -10.47
CA ALA A 245 1.14 -9.49 -11.24
C ALA A 245 1.40 -8.52 -12.42
N SER A 246 2.54 -7.84 -12.42
CA SER A 246 2.89 -6.82 -13.43
C SER A 246 4.14 -7.16 -14.24
N ARG A 247 4.78 -8.28 -13.94
CA ARG A 247 6.08 -8.67 -14.52
C ARG A 247 6.03 -10.12 -14.95
N PRO A 248 6.77 -10.47 -16.02
CA PRO A 248 6.92 -11.87 -16.39
C PRO A 248 7.71 -12.61 -15.31
N ALA A 249 7.49 -13.93 -15.22
CA ALA A 249 8.00 -14.75 -14.12
C ALA A 249 9.53 -14.70 -13.99
N GLU A 250 10.26 -14.57 -15.10
CA GLU A 250 11.71 -14.52 -15.15
C GLU A 250 12.28 -13.25 -14.48
N GLN A 251 11.53 -12.15 -14.47
CA GLN A 251 11.94 -10.93 -13.76
C GLN A 251 11.68 -11.00 -12.24
N MET A 252 10.92 -12.00 -11.78
CA MET A 252 10.72 -12.25 -10.36
C MET A 252 11.84 -13.09 -9.76
N GLU A 253 12.54 -13.89 -10.55
CA GLU A 253 13.71 -14.63 -10.09
C GLU A 253 14.80 -13.68 -9.60
N GLY A 254 15.18 -13.79 -8.33
CA GLY A 254 16.17 -12.90 -7.71
C GLY A 254 15.71 -11.43 -7.64
N PHE A 255 14.39 -11.16 -7.68
CA PHE A 255 13.87 -9.79 -7.66
C PHE A 255 14.48 -8.98 -6.49
N GLY A 256 15.14 -7.87 -6.83
CA GLY A 256 15.76 -6.97 -5.85
C GLY A 256 17.22 -7.30 -5.48
N GLU A 257 17.81 -8.39 -5.98
CA GLU A 257 19.24 -8.72 -5.75
C GLU A 257 20.19 -7.65 -6.31
N GLY A 258 19.80 -6.96 -7.38
CA GLY A 258 20.56 -5.84 -7.94
C GLY A 258 20.46 -4.53 -7.15
N ALA A 259 19.66 -4.47 -6.09
CA ALA A 259 19.61 -3.29 -5.21
C ALA A 259 20.86 -3.21 -4.34
N GLN A 260 21.18 -2.01 -3.82
CA GLN A 260 22.35 -1.82 -2.94
C GLN A 260 22.32 -2.69 -1.67
N LEU A 261 21.13 -3.07 -1.20
CA LEU A 261 20.95 -3.98 -0.07
C LEU A 261 21.09 -5.47 -0.44
N GLY A 262 21.24 -5.80 -1.73
CA GLY A 262 21.30 -7.19 -2.22
C GLY A 262 19.99 -7.96 -2.12
N ARG A 263 18.88 -7.28 -1.82
CA ARG A 263 17.53 -7.85 -1.66
C ARG A 263 16.46 -6.76 -1.87
N PRO A 264 15.20 -7.14 -2.13
CA PRO A 264 14.11 -6.18 -2.10
C PRO A 264 13.80 -5.79 -0.65
N GLY A 265 13.17 -4.63 -0.49
CA GLY A 265 12.53 -4.29 0.77
C GLY A 265 11.35 -5.21 1.05
N GLN A 266 11.02 -5.41 2.32
CA GLN A 266 9.78 -6.04 2.73
C GLN A 266 8.71 -4.98 3.05
N PRO A 267 7.43 -5.31 2.89
CA PRO A 267 6.34 -4.40 3.25
C PRO A 267 6.43 -3.84 4.68
N SER A 268 6.85 -4.65 5.66
CA SER A 268 7.07 -4.23 7.05
C SER A 268 8.13 -3.13 7.21
N GLU A 269 9.10 -3.04 6.29
CA GLU A 269 10.16 -2.03 6.32
C GLU A 269 9.69 -0.67 5.76
N VAL A 270 8.56 -0.65 5.05
CA VAL A 270 7.96 0.57 4.48
C VAL A 270 6.86 1.11 5.38
N ALA A 271 6.10 0.24 6.05
CA ALA A 271 5.02 0.65 6.92
C ALA A 271 5.53 1.60 8.03
N PRO A 272 4.91 2.79 8.21
CA PRO A 272 5.43 3.83 9.07
C PRO A 272 5.31 3.51 10.56
N ARG A 273 6.22 4.12 11.33
CA ARG A 273 6.32 4.13 12.79
C ARG A 273 5.88 5.46 13.38
#